data_AF-A0A4V6KPE8-F1
#
_entry.id   AF-A0A4V6KPE8-F1
#
_cell.length_a   1.000
_cell.length_b   1.000
_cell.length_c   1.000
_cell.angle_alpha   90.00
_cell.angle_beta   90.00
_cell.angle_gamma   90.00
#
_symmetry.space_group_name_H-M   'P 1'
#
loop_
_entity.id
_entity.type
_entity.pdbx_description
1 polymer ?
#
loop_
_entity_poly.entity_id
_entity_poly.type
_entity_poly.pdbx_seq_one_letter_code
_entity_poly.pdbx_strand_id
1 'polypeptide(L)' 'MYWAVVTLTTVGYGDIVPHTALGRMLASVLILVGYSIIAVPTGILTAYMSQEMRRYRGRAPLCAMRLWWA' A
#
# COMPACT_ATOMS: atom_id res chain seq x y z
N MET A 1 -10.61 13.85 -21.89
CA MET A 1 -9.92 14.22 -20.64
C MET A 1 -10.66 13.78 -19.37
N TYR A 2 -12.00 13.83 -19.32
CA TYR A 2 -12.79 13.40 -18.14
C TYR A 2 -12.42 12.00 -17.60
N TRP A 3 -12.50 10.95 -18.43
CA TRP A 3 -12.17 9.58 -18.01
C TRP A 3 -10.77 9.44 -17.40
N ALA A 4 -9.76 10.07 -18.02
CA ALA A 4 -8.38 9.99 -17.56
C ALA A 4 -8.20 10.64 -16.18
N VAL A 5 -8.87 11.78 -15.93
CA VAL A 5 -8.82 12.48 -14.64
C VAL A 5 -9.54 11.66 -13.56
N VAL A 6 -10.75 11.17 -13.83
CA VAL A 6 -11.53 10.34 -12.90
C VAL A 6 -10.81 9.05 -12.51
N THR A 7 -10.07 8.45 -13.44
CA THR A 7 -9.25 7.26 -13.18
C THR A 7 -7.98 7.62 -12.39
N LEU A 8 -7.33 8.74 -12.72
CA LEU A 8 -6.14 9.22 -12.01
C LEU A 8 -6.45 9.62 -10.56
N THR A 9 -7.62 10.25 -10.32
CA THR A 9 -8.09 10.60 -8.98
C THR A 9 -8.71 9.41 -8.23
N THR A 10 -8.66 8.20 -8.81
CA THR A 10 -9.17 6.95 -8.24
C THR A 10 -10.68 6.93 -7.96
N VAL A 11 -11.45 7.88 -8.51
CA VAL A 11 -12.91 7.94 -8.35
C VAL A 11 -13.59 6.85 -9.17
N GLY A 12 -13.16 6.64 -10.41
CA GLY A 12 -13.52 5.47 -11.21
C GLY A 12 -15.02 5.25 -11.46
N TYR A 13 -15.77 6.27 -11.86
CA TYR A 13 -17.22 6.14 -12.14
C TYR A 13 -17.60 5.03 -13.13
N GLY A 14 -16.71 4.69 -14.07
CA GLY A 14 -16.89 3.57 -14.99
C GLY A 14 -17.95 3.78 -16.07
N ASP A 15 -18.43 5.02 -16.22
CA ASP A 15 -19.44 5.45 -17.20
C ASP A 15 -18.89 5.48 -18.63
N ILE A 16 -17.63 5.88 -18.78
CA ILE A 16 -16.93 5.97 -20.06
C ILE A 16 -15.62 5.22 -19.93
N VAL A 17 -15.29 4.33 -20.88
CA VAL A 17 -14.05 3.55 -20.88
C VAL A 17 -13.42 3.56 -22.27
N PRO A 18 -12.09 3.63 -22.40
CA PRO A 18 -11.43 3.61 -23.69
C PRO A 18 -11.53 2.23 -24.33
N HIS A 19 -12.14 2.16 -25.51
CA HIS A 19 -12.19 0.95 -26.33
C HIS A 19 -10.96 0.78 -27.22
N THR A 20 -10.10 1.79 -27.33
CA THR A 20 -8.90 1.77 -28.17
C THR A 20 -7.72 1.13 -27.45
N ALA A 21 -6.82 0.47 -28.21
CA ALA A 21 -5.63 -0.18 -27.66
C ALA A 21 -4.70 0.78 -26.91
N LEU A 22 -4.48 1.99 -27.46
CA LEU A 22 -3.71 3.05 -26.80
C LEU A 22 -4.37 3.53 -25.50
N GLY A 23 -5.69 3.69 -25.49
CA GLY A 23 -6.42 4.10 -24.30
C GLY A 23 -6.36 3.06 -23.18
N ARG A 24 -6.36 1.77 -23.52
CA ARG A 24 -6.15 0.67 -22.57
C ARG A 24 -4.74 0.63 -21.98
N MET A 25 -3.70 0.90 -22.80
CA MET A 25 -2.34 1.02 -22.29
C MET A 25 -2.22 2.18 -21.29
N LEU A 26 -2.76 3.35 -21.62
CA LEU A 26 -2.79 4.49 -20.70
C LEU A 26 -3.61 4.18 -19.44
N ALA A 27 -4.73 3.46 -19.55
CA ALA A 27 -5.50 2.99 -18.40
C ALA A 27 -4.65 2.15 -17.44
N SER A 28 -3.89 1.20 -17.97
CA SER A 28 -3.03 0.32 -17.16
C SER A 28 -1.94 1.09 -16.43
N VAL A 29 -1.32 2.07 -17.08
CA VAL A 29 -0.31 2.94 -16.46
C VAL A 29 -0.92 3.80 -15.36
N LEU A 30 -2.10 4.38 -15.60
CA LEU A 30 -2.81 5.20 -14.61
C LEU A 30 -3.15 4.40 -13.35
N ILE A 31 -3.58 3.14 -13.49
CA ILE A 31 -3.87 2.26 -12.35
C ILE A 31 -2.60 1.98 -11.53
N LEU A 32 -1.46 1.70 -12.19
CA LEU A 32 -0.19 1.48 -11.52
C LEU A 32 0.28 2.72 -10.75
N VAL A 33 0.15 3.91 -11.35
CA VAL A 33 0.48 5.18 -10.71
C VAL A 33 -0.45 5.43 -9.51
N GLY A 34 -1.76 5.27 -9.66
CA GLY A 34 -2.72 5.43 -8.56
C GLY A 34 -2.42 4.50 -7.38
N TYR A 35 -2.10 3.23 -7.65
CA TYR A 35 -1.73 2.27 -6.62
C TYR A 35 -0.42 2.65 -5.92
N SER A 36 0.57 3.15 -6.66
CA SER A 36 1.85 3.58 -6.08
C SER A 36 1.70 4.74 -5.09
N ILE A 37 0.77 5.67 -5.33
CA ILE A 37 0.49 6.80 -4.44
C ILE A 37 -0.10 6.32 -3.10
N ILE A 38 -0.91 5.26 -3.10
CA ILE A 38 -1.46 4.67 -1.87
C ILE A 38 -0.41 3.79 -1.17
N ALA A 39 0.41 3.06 -1.93
CA ALA A 39 1.43 2.18 -1.38
C ALA A 39 2.50 2.91 -0.56
N VAL A 40 2.90 4.12 -0.97
CA VAL A 40 3.93 4.92 -0.29
C VAL A 40 3.55 5.32 1.15
N PRO A 41 2.42 6.01 1.43
CA PRO A 41 2.04 6.38 2.78
C PRO A 41 1.75 5.15 3.65
N THR A 42 1.12 4.10 3.10
CA THR A 42 0.91 2.84 3.82
C THR A 42 2.23 2.17 4.20
N GLY A 43 3.22 2.18 3.29
CA GLY A 43 4.55 1.64 3.53
C GLY A 43 5.30 2.42 4.60
N ILE A 44 5.24 3.76 4.56
CA ILE A 44 5.84 4.64 5.57
C ILE A 44 5.21 4.40 6.95
N LEU A 45 3.88 4.38 7.04
CA LEU A 45 3.16 4.08 8.28
C LEU A 45 3.52 2.70 8.83
N THR A 46 3.58 1.69 7.96
CA THR A 46 3.96 0.33 8.34
C THR A 46 5.41 0.28 8.82
N ALA A 47 6.32 1.03 8.22
CA ALA A 47 7.71 1.13 8.67
C ALA A 47 7.80 1.73 10.07
N TYR A 48 7.05 2.80 10.35
CA TYR A 48 6.96 3.38 11.69
C TYR A 48 6.40 2.39 12.72
N MET A 49 5.30 1.70 12.40
CA MET A 49 4.72 0.69 13.30
C MET A 49 5.65 -0.51 13.51
N SER A 50 6.32 -0.97 12.46
CA SER A 50 7.28 -2.09 12.51
C SER A 50 8.48 -1.76 13.40
N GLN A 51 8.98 -0.53 13.36
CA GLN A 51 10.06 -0.08 14.25
C GLN A 51 9.64 -0.10 15.72
N GLU A 52 8.43 0.37 16.05
CA GLU A 52 7.93 0.34 17.43
C GLU A 52 7.66 -1.10 17.91
N MET A 53 7.10 -1.95 17.04
CA MET A 53 6.91 -3.37 17.31
C MET A 53 8.24 -4.10 17.56
N ARG A 54 9.32 -3.74 16.84
CA ARG A 54 10.67 -4.27 17.09
C ARG A 54 11.20 -3.84 18.46
N ARG A 55 10.91 -2.62 18.93
CA ARG A 55 11.28 -2.19 20.30
C ARG A 55 10.60 -3.02 21.37
N TYR A 56 9.32 -3.36 21.20
CA TYR A 56 8.61 -4.28 22.10
C TYR A 56 9.18 -5.70 22.07
N ARG A 57 9.49 -6.22 20.87
CA ARG A 57 10.04 -7.58 20.71
C ARG A 57 11.44 -7.74 21.31
N GLY A 58 12.25 -6.68 21.33
CA GLY A 58 13.58 -6.66 21.97
C GLY A 58 13.55 -6.68 23.50
N ARG A 59 12.38 -6.50 24.12
CA ARG A 59 12.14 -6.65 25.56
C ARG A 59 11.35 -7.91 25.89
N ALA A 60 11.39 -8.94 25.06
CA ALA A 60 10.98 -10.26 25.51
C ALA A 60 11.86 -10.61 26.73
N PRO A 61 11.28 -10.73 27.94
CA PRO A 61 12.08 -10.99 29.11
C PRO A 61 12.70 -12.37 28.93
N LEU A 62 14.03 -12.41 28.77
CA LEU A 62 14.85 -13.62 28.86
C LEU A 62 14.55 -14.43 30.15
N CYS A 63 13.86 -13.83 31.12
CA CYS A 63 13.34 -14.50 32.32
C CYS A 63 12.34 -15.64 32.04
N ALA A 64 11.60 -15.64 30.93
CA ALA A 64 10.65 -16.73 30.64
C ALA A 64 11.37 -18.06 30.31
N MET A 65 12.60 -18.01 29.80
CA MET A 65 13.34 -19.23 29.43
C MET A 65 14.09 -19.86 30.60
N ARG A 66 14.35 -19.08 31.66
CA ARG A 66 15.09 -19.54 32.86
C ARG A 66 14.18 -20.14 33.96
N LEU A 67 12.86 -20.04 33.81
CA LEU A 67 11.86 -20.58 34.73
C LEU A 67 11.23 -21.91 34.27
N TRP A 68 11.60 -22.40 33.09
CA TRP A 68 11.14 -23.69 32.54
C TRP A 68 12.16 -24.84 32.72
N TRP A 69 13.32 -24.55 33.31
CA TRP A 69 14.42 -25.51 33.51
C TRP A 69 14.85 -25.64 34.99
N ALA A 70 13.98 -25.25 35.93
CA ALA A 70 14.12 -25.46 37.36
C ALA A 70 12.80 -26.02 37.91
#